data_AF-A0A5C7QXP9-F1
#
_entry.id   AF-A0A5C7QXP9-F1
#
_cell.length_a   1.000
_cell.length_b   1.000
_cell.length_c   1.000
_cell.angle_alpha   90.00
_cell.angle_beta   90.00
_cell.angle_gamma   90.00
#
_symmetry.space_group_name_H-M   'P 1'
#
loop_
_entity.id
_entity.type
_entity.pdbx_description
1 polymer ?
#
loop_
_entity_poly.entity_id
_entity_poly.type
_entity_poly.pdbx_seq_one_letter_code
_entity_poly.pdbx_strand_id
1 'polypeptide(L)' 'MDIHDQAFALYTALAGKQDLSNASDETRAALGREAYKLAEAFFLAKDTYIRELPASQADTGY' A
#
# COMPACT_ATOMS: atom_id res chain seq x y z
N MET A 1 9.17 -6.87 -0.30
CA MET A 1 8.53 -5.61 0.10
C MET A 1 7.40 -5.98 1.04
N ASP A 2 7.53 -5.61 2.31
CA ASP A 2 6.49 -5.84 3.31
C ASP A 2 5.45 -4.70 3.31
N ILE A 3 4.48 -4.75 4.22
CA ILE A 3 3.45 -3.72 4.32
C ILE A 3 4.00 -2.38 4.81
N HIS A 4 5.07 -2.38 5.61
CA HIS A 4 5.69 -1.18 6.15
C HIS A 4 6.44 -0.42 5.05
N ASP A 5 7.15 -1.13 4.18
CA ASP A 5 7.80 -0.59 2.99
C ASP A 5 6.77 0.11 2.08
N GLN A 6 5.63 -0.56 1.84
CA GLN A 6 4.55 -0.03 1.00
C GLN A 6 3.88 1.20 1.64
N ALA A 7 3.63 1.15 2.96
CA ALA A 7 3.07 2.27 3.70
C ALA A 7 4.02 3.48 3.69
N PHE A 8 5.33 3.26 3.82
CA PHE A 8 6.33 4.32 3.75
C PHE A 8 6.41 4.96 2.36
N ALA A 9 6.38 4.15 1.30
CA ALA A 9 6.33 4.65 -0.07
C ALA A 9 5.07 5.50 -0.33
N LEU A 10 3.90 5.04 0.14
CA LEU A 10 2.63 5.78 0.02
C LEU A 10 2.66 7.07 0.83
N TYR A 11 3.16 7.04 2.06
CA TYR A 11 3.32 8.24 2.89
C TYR A 11 4.20 9.27 2.18
N THR A 12 5.35 8.86 1.65
CA THR A 12 6.27 9.75 0.93
C THR A 12 5.61 10.37 -0.29
N ALA A 13 4.84 9.58 -1.05
CA ALA A 13 4.12 10.06 -2.22
C ALA A 13 2.97 11.02 -1.87
N LEU A 14 2.27 10.81 -0.75
CA LEU A 14 1.22 11.69 -0.26
C LEU A 14 1.79 12.99 0.32
N ALA A 15 2.82 12.86 1.16
CA ALA A 15 3.51 13.99 1.78
C ALA A 15 4.18 14.88 0.73
N GLY A 16 4.79 14.31 -0.31
CA GLY A 16 5.39 15.07 -1.41
C GLY A 16 4.40 15.89 -2.24
N LYS A 17 3.09 15.64 -2.09
CA LYS A 17 2.01 16.40 -2.76
C LYS A 17 1.37 17.45 -1.84
N GLN A 18 1.78 17.53 -0.58
CA GLN A 18 1.19 18.43 0.42
C GLN A 18 2.26 19.37 0.98
N ASP A 19 1.91 20.62 1.26
CA ASP A 19 2.78 21.48 2.07
C ASP A 19 2.58 21.13 3.55
N LEU A 20 3.53 20.38 4.10
CA LEU A 20 3.53 19.95 5.51
C LEU A 20 4.46 20.80 6.39
N SER A 21 5.01 21.91 5.89
CA SER A 21 5.96 22.76 6.61
C SER A 21 5.41 23.25 7.95
N ASN A 22 4.13 23.65 7.97
CA ASN A 22 3.41 24.12 9.15
C ASN A 22 2.40 23.11 9.71
N ALA A 23 2.41 21.87 9.21
CA ALA A 23 1.52 20.84 9.71
C ALA A 23 1.85 20.51 11.17
N SER A 24 0.82 20.24 11.97
CA SER A 24 1.02 19.70 13.31
C SER A 24 1.54 18.26 13.23
N ASP A 25 2.17 17.78 14.30
CA ASP A 25 2.60 16.39 14.39
C ASP A 25 1.41 15.42 14.31
N GLU A 26 0.25 15.82 14.84
CA GLU A 26 -0.98 15.04 14.72
C GLU A 26 -1.44 14.91 13.26
N THR A 27 -1.32 15.98 12.47
CA THR A 27 -1.65 15.96 11.04
C THR A 27 -0.70 15.02 10.28
N ARG A 28 0.60 15.06 10.59
CA ARG A 28 1.59 14.15 9.99
C ARG A 28 1.33 12.70 10.38
N ALA A 29 0.97 12.46 11.64
CA ALA A 29 0.60 11.14 12.14
C ALA A 29 -0.69 10.63 11.48
N ALA A 30 -1.70 11.48 11.28
CA ALA A 30 -2.92 11.14 10.57
C ALA A 30 -2.64 10.70 9.12
N LEU A 31 -1.77 11.43 8.43
CA LEU A 31 -1.33 11.07 7.07
C LEU A 31 -0.60 9.72 7.06
N GLY A 32 0.26 9.47 8.05
CA GLY A 32 0.90 8.16 8.22
C GLY A 32 -0.10 7.03 8.42
N ARG A 33 -1.13 7.24 9.24
CA ARG A 33 -2.21 6.26 9.47
C ARG A 33 -3.02 6.01 8.20
N GLU A 34 -3.29 7.04 7.40
CA GLU A 34 -3.95 6.85 6.09
C GLU A 34 -3.10 6.05 5.11
N ALA A 35 -1.80 6.34 5.03
CA ALA A 35 -0.88 5.58 4.18
C ALA A 35 -0.84 4.09 4.55
N TYR A 36 -0.87 3.78 5.85
CA TYR A 36 -0.98 2.40 6.34
C TYR A 36 -2.28 1.71 5.91
N LYS A 37 -3.42 2.37 6.07
CA LYS A 37 -4.73 1.82 5.63
C LYS A 37 -4.77 1.55 4.13
N LEU A 38 -4.14 2.41 3.33
CA LEU A 38 -4.02 2.21 1.89
C LEU A 38 -3.11 1.02 1.56
N ALA A 39 -2.02 0.84 2.29
CA ALA A 39 -1.17 -0.34 2.16
C ALA A 39 -1.93 -1.63 2.52
N GLU A 40 -2.67 -1.64 3.62
CA GLU A 40 -3.53 -2.78 4.00
C GLU A 40 -4.54 -3.12 2.91
N ALA A 41 -5.24 -2.12 2.37
CA ALA A 41 -6.20 -2.30 1.29
C ALA A 41 -5.55 -2.87 0.02
N PHE A 42 -4.35 -2.40 -0.33
CA PHE A 42 -3.58 -2.94 -1.45
C PHE A 42 -3.20 -4.40 -1.26
N PHE A 43 -2.70 -4.78 -0.08
CA PHE A 43 -2.34 -6.17 0.20
C PHE A 43 -3.58 -7.08 0.18
N LEU A 44 -4.70 -6.64 0.76
CA LEU A 44 -5.95 -7.39 0.70
C LEU A 44 -6.44 -7.59 -0.75
N ALA A 45 -6.39 -6.53 -1.56
CA ALA A 45 -6.77 -6.60 -2.97
C ALA A 45 -5.84 -7.52 -3.77
N LYS A 46 -4.52 -7.44 -3.54
CA LYS A 46 -3.51 -8.32 -4.14
C LYS A 46 -3.76 -9.78 -3.77
N ASP A 47 -4.02 -10.08 -2.50
CA ASP A 47 -4.29 -11.44 -2.03
C ASP A 47 -5.60 -11.98 -2.60
N THR A 48 -6.62 -11.13 -2.74
CA THR A 48 -7.88 -11.47 -3.40
C THR A 48 -7.63 -11.78 -4.88
N TYR A 49 -6.87 -10.93 -5.57
CA TYR A 49 -6.49 -11.14 -6.97
C TYR A 49 -5.73 -12.46 -7.18
N ILE A 50 -4.77 -12.78 -6.30
CA ILE A 50 -4.04 -14.05 -6.32
C ILE A 50 -4.96 -15.25 -6.12
N ARG A 51 -5.96 -15.14 -5.24
CA ARG A 51 -6.93 -16.20 -4.98
C ARG A 51 -7.90 -16.42 -6.16
N GLU A 52 -8.28 -15.34 -6.83
CA GLU A 52 -9.24 -15.36 -7.95
C GLU A 52 -8.60 -15.60 -9.31
N LEU A 53 -7.26 -15.49 -9.40
CA LEU A 53 -6.52 -15.89 -10.58
C LEU A 53 -6.89 -17.34 -10.91
N PRO A 54 -7.50 -17.62 -12.08
CA PRO A 54 -7.69 -18.99 -12.52
C PRO A 54 -6.31 -19.65 -12.51
N ALA A 55 -6.21 -20.87 -11.97
CA ALA A 55 -4.97 -21.64 -11.98
C ALA A 55 -4.47 -21.70 -13.42
N SER A 56 -3.59 -20.77 -13.77
CA SER A 56 -3.05 -20.64 -15.10
C SER A 56 -2.41 -21.98 -15.40
N GLN A 57 -2.84 -22.60 -16.49
CA GLN A 57 -2.43 -23.92 -16.98
C GLN A 57 -0.92 -23.98 -17.25
N ALA A 58 -0.11 -23.88 -16.21
CA ALA A 58 1.34 -24.02 -16.22
C ALA A 58 1.76 -25.50 -16.21
N ASP A 59 0.80 -26.41 -16.40
CA ASP A 59 0.98 -27.84 -16.51
C ASP A 59 0.65 -28.28 -17.96
N THR A 60 1.19 -27.57 -18.95
CA THR A 60 1.42 -28.19 -20.26
C THR A 60 2.73 -28.95 -20.12
N GLY A 61 2.58 -30.20 -19.67
CA GLY A 61 3.69 -31.13 -19.45
C GLY A 61 4.62 -31.25 -20.66
N TYR A 62 5.88 -31.54 -20.34
CA TYR A 62 6.95 -31.90 -21.27
C TYR A 62 6.54 -32.99 -22.27
#